data_AF-A0AA88XUJ8-F1
#
_entry.id   AF-A0AA88XUJ8-F1
#
_cell.length_a   1.000
_cell.length_b   1.000
_cell.length_c   1.000
_cell.angle_alpha   90.00
_cell.angle_beta   90.00
_cell.angle_gamma   90.00
#
_symmetry.space_group_name_H-M   'P 1'
#
loop_
_entity.id
_entity.type
_entity.pdbx_description
1 polymer ?
#
loop_
_entity_poly.entity_id
_entity_poly.type
_entity_poly.pdbx_seq_one_letter_code
_entity_poly.pdbx_strand_id
1 'polypeptide(L)'
;MGTWIPDPDSVEIALFLEDDVSVSPLFYRWLKNVHKKYDKRTDIAGYSLRGTCPRFRGVNETDLRAPETEFCMLYRATGSWGISPHRENWFKYIEWYKDVSRDRTFQPLVPGIIPNEWYNISIKIGTTENMWTMWHIHYTHYNNQFTLFLNFPDKMGLTSHWQEAGLHYQKHHTLNHSAPLLTTWDPRYDHLPDKLVKLDYDGKIIK
;
A
#
# COMPACT_ATOMS: atom_id res chain seq x y z
N MET A 1 4.61 10.20 -15.89
CA MET A 1 4.99 10.06 -14.47
C MET A 1 6.51 9.93 -14.39
N GLY A 2 7.19 10.89 -13.75
CA GLY A 2 8.58 10.70 -13.34
C GLY A 2 8.59 9.88 -12.06
N THR A 3 9.29 8.75 -12.03
CA THR A 3 9.29 7.81 -10.89
C THR A 3 10.54 6.94 -10.95
N TRP A 4 10.76 6.14 -9.91
CA TRP A 4 11.82 5.13 -9.90
C TRP A 4 11.54 4.07 -10.96
N ILE A 5 12.50 3.89 -11.86
CA ILE A 5 12.52 2.81 -12.85
C ILE A 5 13.73 1.95 -12.49
N PRO A 6 13.52 0.76 -11.91
CA PRO A 6 14.65 -0.09 -11.55
C PRO A 6 15.38 -0.57 -12.80
N ASP A 7 16.71 -0.61 -12.73
CA ASP A 7 17.50 -1.39 -13.68
C ASP A 7 17.16 -2.89 -13.51
N PRO A 8 17.02 -3.67 -14.59
CA PRO A 8 16.75 -5.11 -14.52
C PRO A 8 17.69 -5.87 -13.60
N ASP A 9 18.97 -5.48 -13.55
CA ASP A 9 20.02 -6.14 -12.78
C ASP A 9 20.22 -5.53 -11.38
N SER A 10 19.50 -4.46 -11.05
CA SER A 10 19.60 -3.80 -9.75
C SER A 10 18.97 -4.64 -8.64
N VAL A 11 19.66 -4.65 -7.49
CA VAL A 11 19.19 -5.23 -6.22
C VAL A 11 18.70 -4.15 -5.24
N GLU A 12 18.49 -2.93 -5.74
CA GLU A 12 18.02 -1.82 -4.93
C GLU A 12 16.60 -2.03 -4.42
N ILE A 13 16.38 -1.54 -3.20
CA ILE A 13 15.07 -1.44 -2.57
C ILE A 13 14.67 0.03 -2.59
N ALA A 14 13.59 0.36 -3.30
CA ALA A 14 12.99 1.67 -3.25
C ALA A 14 11.96 1.75 -2.11
N LEU A 15 11.81 2.94 -1.53
CA LEU A 15 10.75 3.25 -0.58
C LEU A 15 10.11 4.58 -0.99
N PHE A 16 8.80 4.57 -1.22
CA PHE A 16 8.03 5.77 -1.50
C PHE A 16 7.34 6.24 -0.23
N LEU A 17 7.55 7.51 0.09
CA LEU A 17 7.01 8.19 1.26
C LEU A 17 6.33 9.48 0.79
N GLU A 18 5.32 9.90 1.55
CA GLU A 18 4.80 11.27 1.48
C GLU A 18 5.65 12.16 2.41
N ASP A 19 5.56 13.47 2.28
CA ASP A 19 6.34 14.44 3.06
C ASP A 19 5.86 14.57 4.52
N ASP A 20 4.65 14.11 4.81
CA ASP A 20 3.96 14.16 6.09
C ASP A 20 3.94 12.82 6.82
N VAL A 21 4.96 11.97 6.63
CA VAL A 21 5.09 10.69 7.35
C VAL A 21 6.34 10.63 8.24
N SER A 22 6.14 10.18 9.47
CA SER A 22 7.23 9.72 10.34
C SER A 22 7.55 8.26 10.03
N VAL A 23 8.85 7.91 10.03
CA VAL A 23 9.32 6.55 9.74
C VAL A 23 10.04 5.97 10.95
N SER A 24 9.68 4.75 11.34
CA SER A 24 10.38 4.00 12.40
C SER A 24 11.82 3.71 11.99
N PRO A 25 12.83 3.82 12.87
CA PRO A 25 14.21 3.43 12.55
C PRO A 25 14.37 1.94 12.20
N LEU A 26 13.35 1.11 12.49
CA LEU A 26 13.34 -0.32 12.21
C LEU A 26 12.85 -0.65 10.78
N PHE A 27 12.40 0.35 10.00
CA PHE A 27 11.81 0.13 8.68
C PHE A 27 12.74 -0.64 7.74
N TYR A 28 14.03 -0.30 7.71
CA TYR A 28 14.97 -0.89 6.77
C TYR A 28 15.26 -2.36 7.11
N ARG A 29 15.25 -2.72 8.41
CA ARG A 29 15.37 -4.12 8.84
C ARG A 29 14.21 -4.95 8.30
N TRP A 30 12.99 -4.43 8.42
CA TRP A 30 11.79 -5.07 7.87
C TRP A 30 11.87 -5.22 6.35
N LEU A 31 12.17 -4.14 5.62
CA LEU A 31 12.24 -4.16 4.16
C LEU A 31 13.27 -5.17 3.65
N LYS A 32 14.48 -5.20 4.21
CA LYS A 32 15.47 -6.23 3.85
C LYS A 32 14.93 -7.65 4.05
N ASN A 33 14.17 -7.89 5.11
CA ASN A 33 13.64 -9.22 5.40
C ASN A 33 12.56 -9.62 4.38
N VAL A 34 11.57 -8.75 4.14
CA VAL A 34 10.45 -9.06 3.23
C VAL A 34 10.91 -9.19 1.78
N HIS A 35 11.80 -8.32 1.31
CA HIS A 35 12.37 -8.42 -0.03
C HIS A 35 13.15 -9.72 -0.21
N LYS A 36 14.03 -10.06 0.75
CA LYS A 36 14.78 -11.32 0.73
C LYS A 36 13.88 -12.55 0.66
N LYS A 37 12.74 -12.54 1.37
CA LYS A 37 11.81 -13.67 1.46
C LYS A 37 10.89 -13.75 0.24
N TYR A 38 10.36 -12.62 -0.22
CA TYR A 38 9.16 -12.60 -1.06
C TYR A 38 9.37 -12.04 -2.46
N ASP A 39 10.54 -11.49 -2.83
CA ASP A 39 10.76 -10.94 -4.19
C ASP A 39 10.71 -11.98 -5.32
N LYS A 40 10.64 -13.27 -4.99
CA LYS A 40 10.37 -14.33 -5.97
C LYS A 40 8.88 -14.56 -6.22
N ARG A 41 7.99 -13.89 -5.48
CA ARG A 41 6.54 -14.04 -5.58
C ARG A 41 5.96 -13.01 -6.54
N THR A 42 5.41 -13.50 -7.64
CA THR A 42 4.78 -12.65 -8.65
C THR A 42 3.42 -12.09 -8.23
N ASP A 43 2.81 -12.64 -7.17
CA ASP A 43 1.51 -12.19 -6.64
C ASP A 43 1.61 -11.00 -5.66
N ILE A 44 2.80 -10.42 -5.47
CA ILE A 44 3.02 -9.29 -4.55
C ILE A 44 3.40 -8.03 -5.34
N ALA A 45 2.59 -6.98 -5.24
CA ALA A 45 2.85 -5.67 -5.84
C ALA A 45 3.86 -4.84 -5.03
N GLY A 46 3.95 -5.06 -3.72
CA GLY A 46 4.87 -4.35 -2.85
C GLY A 46 4.59 -4.57 -1.37
N TYR A 47 5.31 -3.83 -0.54
CA TYR A 47 5.36 -3.97 0.91
C TYR A 47 5.02 -2.63 1.56
N SER A 48 3.84 -2.55 2.16
CA SER A 48 3.38 -1.40 2.92
C SER A 48 4.06 -1.36 4.29
N LEU A 49 4.42 -0.16 4.72
CA LEU A 49 4.93 0.13 6.06
C LEU A 49 3.81 0.54 7.05
N ARG A 50 2.57 0.63 6.58
CA ARG A 50 1.44 1.02 7.42
C ARG A 50 0.99 -0.12 8.32
N GLY A 51 0.67 0.22 9.58
CA GLY A 51 -0.03 -0.67 10.52
C GLY A 51 -1.56 -0.63 10.40
N THR A 52 -2.10 0.43 9.79
CA THR A 52 -3.52 0.59 9.47
C THR A 52 -3.80 0.24 8.02
N CYS A 53 -4.96 -0.33 7.77
CA CYS A 53 -5.32 -0.93 6.50
C CYS A 53 -6.80 -0.63 6.18
N PRO A 54 -7.09 0.47 5.48
CA PRO A 54 -8.47 0.89 5.25
C PRO A 54 -9.22 -0.13 4.40
N ARG A 55 -10.46 -0.44 4.82
CA ARG A 55 -11.41 -1.25 4.05
C ARG A 55 -11.91 -0.47 2.85
N PHE A 56 -11.77 -1.05 1.65
CA PHE A 56 -12.18 -0.40 0.39
C PHE A 56 -13.52 -0.88 -0.14
N ARG A 57 -14.18 -1.85 0.51
CA ARG A 57 -15.54 -2.30 0.17
C ARG A 57 -16.35 -2.63 1.43
N GLY A 58 -17.61 -2.19 1.45
CA GLY A 58 -18.57 -2.49 2.51
C GLY A 58 -18.94 -1.26 3.36
N VAL A 59 -19.76 -1.49 4.38
CA VAL A 59 -20.28 -0.47 5.28
C VAL A 59 -19.40 -0.43 6.54
N ASN A 60 -18.95 0.77 6.93
CA ASN A 60 -18.04 1.10 8.05
C ASN A 60 -16.56 1.18 7.70
N GLU A 61 -15.94 2.32 8.05
CA GLU A 61 -14.50 2.62 7.99
C GLU A 61 -13.73 1.86 9.09
N THR A 62 -13.75 0.53 9.01
CA THR A 62 -12.95 -0.31 9.93
C THR A 62 -11.64 -0.69 9.28
N ASP A 63 -10.55 -0.56 10.03
CA ASP A 63 -9.26 -1.15 9.62
C ASP A 63 -9.39 -2.66 9.48
N LEU A 64 -8.91 -3.17 8.36
CA LEU A 64 -8.76 -4.60 8.15
C LEU A 64 -7.59 -5.14 8.95
N ARG A 65 -7.81 -6.33 9.51
CA ARG A 65 -6.82 -7.05 10.31
C ARG A 65 -6.89 -8.52 9.96
N ALA A 66 -5.73 -9.16 9.86
CA ALA A 66 -5.65 -10.60 9.87
C ALA A 66 -5.80 -11.12 11.31
N PRO A 67 -6.04 -12.43 11.52
CA PRO A 67 -6.03 -13.02 12.86
C PRO A 67 -4.79 -12.61 13.65
N GLU A 68 -4.90 -12.44 14.97
CA GLU A 68 -3.81 -11.95 15.83
C GLU A 68 -2.57 -12.87 15.85
N THR A 69 -2.72 -14.11 15.41
CA THR A 69 -1.60 -15.05 15.21
C THR A 69 -0.70 -14.66 14.04
N GLU A 70 -1.18 -13.82 13.12
CA GLU A 70 -0.45 -13.32 11.97
C GLU A 70 0.11 -11.93 12.27
N PHE A 71 1.36 -11.66 11.89
CA PHE A 71 1.96 -10.32 12.03
C PHE A 71 2.10 -9.59 10.68
N CYS A 72 1.71 -10.23 9.58
CA CYS A 72 1.58 -9.60 8.27
C CYS A 72 0.52 -10.32 7.43
N MET A 73 0.01 -9.64 6.41
CA MET A 73 -1.04 -10.15 5.54
C MET A 73 -0.91 -9.59 4.13
N LEU A 74 -1.56 -10.23 3.17
CA LEU A 74 -1.73 -9.70 1.82
C LEU A 74 -3.11 -9.06 1.68
N TYR A 75 -3.17 -7.88 1.09
CA TYR A 75 -4.41 -7.15 0.87
C TYR A 75 -4.42 -6.52 -0.53
N ARG A 76 -5.60 -6.45 -1.16
CA ARG A 76 -5.76 -5.92 -2.53
C ARG A 76 -5.52 -4.42 -2.66
N ALA A 77 -5.57 -3.64 -1.58
CA ALA A 77 -5.30 -2.21 -1.67
C ALA A 77 -3.80 -1.90 -1.78
N THR A 78 -3.52 -0.65 -2.12
CA THR A 78 -2.18 -0.06 -2.07
C THR A 78 -1.95 0.63 -0.72
N GLY A 79 -0.74 0.56 -0.17
CA GLY A 79 -0.34 1.30 1.03
C GLY A 79 0.31 2.64 0.71
N SER A 80 -0.47 3.69 0.42
CA SER A 80 0.06 4.98 -0.07
C SER A 80 1.04 5.68 0.88
N TRP A 81 0.81 5.62 2.19
CA TRP A 81 1.65 6.28 3.22
C TRP A 81 2.86 5.43 3.63
N GLY A 82 3.70 5.08 2.66
CA GLY A 82 4.86 4.22 2.85
C GLY A 82 4.71 2.87 2.18
N ILE A 83 5.16 2.79 0.93
CA ILE A 83 5.23 1.53 0.18
C ILE A 83 6.61 1.34 -0.41
N SER A 84 7.14 0.13 -0.24
CA SER A 84 8.29 -0.34 -0.96
C SER A 84 7.82 -1.24 -2.10
N PRO A 85 7.88 -0.79 -3.37
CA PRO A 85 7.36 -1.55 -4.49
C PRO A 85 8.16 -2.85 -4.72
N HIS A 86 7.48 -3.90 -5.17
CA HIS A 86 8.16 -5.07 -5.72
C HIS A 86 8.77 -4.70 -7.08
N ARG A 87 10.10 -4.81 -7.22
CA ARG A 87 10.87 -4.31 -8.38
C ARG A 87 10.24 -4.66 -9.73
N GLU A 88 10.06 -5.96 -10.00
CA GLU A 88 9.58 -6.43 -11.30
C GLU A 88 8.12 -6.04 -11.58
N ASN A 89 7.24 -6.15 -10.58
CA ASN A 89 5.83 -5.81 -10.74
C ASN A 89 5.63 -4.30 -10.88
N TRP A 90 6.45 -3.49 -10.20
CA TRP A 90 6.46 -2.05 -10.40
C TRP A 90 6.93 -1.67 -11.80
N PHE A 91 8.01 -2.28 -12.30
CA PHE A 91 8.47 -2.04 -13.66
C PHE A 91 7.35 -2.31 -14.69
N LYS A 92 6.70 -3.48 -14.59
CA LYS A 92 5.57 -3.84 -15.47
C LYS A 92 4.38 -2.88 -15.33
N TYR A 93 4.08 -2.40 -14.12
CA TYR A 93 3.07 -1.38 -13.90
C TYR A 93 3.44 -0.06 -14.61
N ILE A 94 4.70 0.37 -14.54
CA ILE A 94 5.15 1.59 -15.20
C ILE A 94 5.08 1.49 -16.73
N GLU A 95 5.46 0.35 -17.30
CA GLU A 95 5.31 0.10 -18.74
C GLU A 95 3.83 0.15 -19.15
N TRP A 96 2.98 -0.59 -18.44
CA TRP A 96 1.53 -0.57 -18.66
C TRP A 96 0.94 0.84 -18.56
N TYR A 97 1.31 1.59 -17.51
CA TYR A 97 0.82 2.95 -17.31
C TYR A 97 1.22 3.87 -18.46
N LYS A 98 2.48 3.82 -18.92
CA LYS A 98 2.99 4.64 -20.03
C LYS A 98 2.24 4.42 -21.34
N ASP A 99 1.74 3.21 -21.56
CA ASP A 99 0.98 2.87 -22.76
C ASP A 99 -0.49 3.25 -22.61
N VAL A 100 -1.13 2.81 -21.52
CA VAL A 100 -2.57 3.02 -21.30
C VAL A 100 -2.91 4.48 -21.01
N SER A 101 -2.06 5.22 -20.30
CA SER A 101 -2.32 6.63 -19.97
C SER A 101 -2.32 7.56 -21.19
N ARG A 102 -1.97 7.07 -22.38
CA ARG A 102 -2.07 7.83 -23.65
C ARG A 102 -3.52 7.94 -24.10
N ASP A 103 -4.36 6.98 -23.74
CA ASP A 103 -5.79 7.04 -23.97
C ASP A 103 -6.45 7.91 -22.90
N ARG A 104 -6.88 9.12 -23.30
CA ARG A 104 -7.54 10.07 -22.40
C ARG A 104 -8.97 9.69 -22.01
N THR A 105 -9.53 8.67 -22.65
CA THR A 105 -10.86 8.13 -22.33
C THR A 105 -10.81 6.99 -21.31
N PHE A 106 -9.63 6.42 -21.09
CA PHE A 106 -9.43 5.34 -20.14
C PHE A 106 -9.65 5.83 -18.69
N GLN A 107 -10.38 5.04 -17.92
CA GLN A 107 -10.59 5.29 -16.49
C GLN A 107 -10.17 4.05 -15.69
N PRO A 108 -9.24 4.17 -14.73
CA PRO A 108 -8.73 3.06 -13.93
C PRO A 108 -9.72 2.62 -12.84
N LEU A 109 -10.99 2.41 -13.17
CA LEU A 109 -12.01 2.01 -12.19
C LEU A 109 -11.94 0.50 -11.89
N VAL A 110 -12.29 0.12 -10.66
CA VAL A 110 -12.39 -1.28 -10.21
C VAL A 110 -13.77 -1.52 -9.63
N PRO A 111 -14.52 -2.55 -10.04
CA PRO A 111 -15.90 -2.73 -9.58
C PRO A 111 -16.08 -2.77 -8.05
N GLY A 112 -16.99 -1.93 -7.55
CA GLY A 112 -17.48 -1.99 -6.18
C GLY A 112 -16.45 -1.66 -5.10
N ILE A 113 -15.53 -0.72 -5.36
CA ILE A 113 -14.60 -0.21 -4.34
C ILE A 113 -14.78 1.30 -4.15
N ILE A 114 -14.61 1.75 -2.90
CA ILE A 114 -14.72 3.15 -2.47
C ILE A 114 -13.78 4.08 -3.25
N PRO A 115 -12.52 3.72 -3.57
CA PRO A 115 -11.64 4.57 -4.38
C PRO A 115 -12.21 5.06 -5.73
N ASN A 116 -13.19 4.35 -6.33
CA ASN A 116 -13.87 4.85 -7.52
C ASN A 116 -14.58 6.18 -7.27
N GLU A 117 -15.20 6.35 -6.09
CA GLU A 117 -15.93 7.57 -5.73
C GLU A 117 -14.96 8.74 -5.60
N TRP A 118 -13.81 8.51 -4.96
CA TRP A 118 -12.73 9.49 -4.84
C TRP A 118 -12.19 9.89 -6.23
N TYR A 119 -11.94 8.91 -7.10
CA TYR A 119 -11.47 9.17 -8.46
C TYR A 119 -12.50 9.94 -9.29
N ASN A 120 -13.79 9.63 -9.15
CA ASN A 120 -14.87 10.36 -9.81
C ASN A 120 -14.95 11.82 -9.36
N ILE A 121 -14.63 12.11 -8.10
CA ILE A 121 -14.47 13.50 -7.62
C ILE A 121 -13.28 14.15 -8.31
N SER A 122 -12.11 13.49 -8.35
CA SER A 122 -10.91 13.99 -9.04
C SER A 122 -11.16 14.28 -10.52
N ILE A 123 -11.97 13.47 -11.22
CA ILE A 123 -12.40 13.75 -12.61
C ILE A 123 -13.15 15.08 -12.67
N LYS A 124 -14.13 15.31 -11.79
CA LYS A 124 -14.97 16.52 -11.80
C LYS A 124 -14.18 17.79 -11.55
N ILE A 125 -13.14 17.72 -10.71
CA ILE A 125 -12.31 18.88 -10.34
C ILE A 125 -11.01 18.97 -11.15
N GLY A 126 -10.77 18.03 -12.08
CA GLY A 126 -9.60 18.04 -12.97
C GLY A 126 -8.27 17.75 -12.28
N THR A 127 -8.24 16.85 -11.29
CA THR A 127 -7.04 16.53 -10.49
C THR A 127 -6.68 15.04 -10.49
N THR A 128 -7.10 14.30 -11.52
CA THR A 128 -6.88 12.84 -11.64
C THR A 128 -5.41 12.44 -11.62
N GLU A 129 -4.52 13.32 -12.06
CA GLU A 129 -3.06 13.13 -12.07
C GLU A 129 -2.46 13.02 -10.67
N ASN A 130 -3.14 13.51 -9.63
CA ASN A 130 -2.69 13.43 -8.25
C ASN A 130 -3.02 12.08 -7.60
N MET A 131 -3.84 11.24 -8.24
CA MET A 131 -4.31 9.97 -7.67
C MET A 131 -3.69 8.76 -8.37
N TRP A 132 -2.36 8.66 -8.32
CA TRP A 132 -1.61 7.52 -8.87
C TRP A 132 -2.06 6.18 -8.24
N THR A 133 -2.55 6.21 -7.00
CA THR A 133 -3.05 5.05 -6.28
C THR A 133 -4.20 4.37 -7.00
N MET A 134 -5.07 5.11 -7.68
CA MET A 134 -6.19 4.51 -8.43
C MET A 134 -5.69 3.70 -9.62
N TRP A 135 -4.71 4.22 -10.35
CA TRP A 135 -4.05 3.52 -11.46
C TRP A 135 -3.35 2.24 -10.98
N HIS A 136 -2.64 2.33 -9.86
CA HIS A 136 -1.97 1.18 -9.27
C HIS A 136 -2.98 0.13 -8.77
N ILE A 137 -4.06 0.54 -8.09
CA ILE A 137 -5.14 -0.36 -7.65
C ILE A 137 -5.78 -1.07 -8.84
N HIS A 138 -6.06 -0.36 -9.93
CA HIS A 138 -6.59 -0.97 -11.15
C HIS A 138 -5.65 -2.03 -11.71
N TYR A 139 -4.38 -1.67 -11.89
CA TYR A 139 -3.39 -2.59 -12.43
C TYR A 139 -3.25 -3.85 -11.56
N THR A 140 -3.06 -3.70 -10.25
CA THR A 140 -2.85 -4.84 -9.35
C THR A 140 -4.10 -5.72 -9.25
N HIS A 141 -5.30 -5.11 -9.33
CA HIS A 141 -6.56 -5.85 -9.37
C HIS A 141 -6.60 -6.84 -10.53
N TYR A 142 -6.39 -6.35 -11.76
CA TYR A 142 -6.49 -7.18 -12.97
C TYR A 142 -5.29 -8.10 -13.18
N ASN A 143 -4.18 -7.87 -12.47
CA ASN A 143 -3.01 -8.76 -12.45
C ASN A 143 -2.99 -9.71 -11.25
N ASN A 144 -4.05 -9.77 -10.43
CA ASN A 144 -4.14 -10.60 -9.23
C ASN A 144 -2.97 -10.42 -8.24
N GLN A 145 -2.50 -9.19 -8.11
CA GLN A 145 -1.42 -8.83 -7.19
C GLN A 145 -1.97 -8.24 -5.89
N PHE A 146 -1.18 -8.39 -4.83
CA PHE A 146 -1.52 -7.94 -3.48
C PHE A 146 -0.38 -7.10 -2.89
N THR A 147 -0.71 -6.19 -1.99
CA THR A 147 0.28 -5.50 -1.17
C THR A 147 0.40 -6.24 0.15
N LEU A 148 1.63 -6.45 0.63
CA LEU A 148 1.87 -6.94 1.97
C LEU A 148 1.68 -5.79 2.97
N PHE A 149 0.79 -5.97 3.94
CA PHE A 149 0.55 -5.05 5.04
C PHE A 149 1.03 -5.64 6.37
N LEU A 150 1.42 -4.74 7.28
CA LEU A 150 1.74 -5.10 8.66
C LEU A 150 0.46 -5.46 9.41
N ASN A 151 0.56 -6.44 10.29
CA ASN A 151 -0.50 -6.84 11.23
C ASN A 151 0.03 -6.83 12.68
N PHE A 152 0.94 -5.92 13.01
CA PHE A 152 1.51 -5.81 14.36
C PHE A 152 0.44 -5.44 15.40
N PRO A 153 0.65 -5.79 16.70
CA PRO A 153 -0.24 -5.38 17.79
C PRO A 153 -0.49 -3.88 17.81
N ASP A 154 -1.65 -3.47 18.33
CA ASP A 154 -2.06 -2.06 18.48
C ASP A 154 -2.01 -1.24 17.18
N LYS A 155 -2.10 -1.94 16.03
CA LYS A 155 -2.00 -1.36 14.69
C LYS A 155 -0.67 -0.62 14.47
N MET A 156 0.40 -1.04 15.16
CA MET A 156 1.72 -0.43 14.99
C MET A 156 2.18 -0.49 13.53
N GLY A 157 2.68 0.64 13.05
CA GLY A 157 3.27 0.79 11.73
C GLY A 157 4.78 1.00 11.79
N LEU A 158 5.43 0.86 10.65
CA LEU A 158 6.77 1.38 10.40
C LEU A 158 6.71 2.79 9.78
N THR A 159 5.54 3.23 9.34
CA THR A 159 5.20 4.62 9.04
C THR A 159 4.01 5.09 9.86
N SER A 160 3.97 6.39 10.12
CA SER A 160 2.86 7.07 10.76
C SER A 160 2.64 8.42 10.11
N HIS A 161 1.45 8.61 9.54
CA HIS A 161 1.07 9.83 8.86
C HIS A 161 0.65 10.89 9.88
N TRP A 162 1.15 12.11 9.71
CA TRP A 162 0.72 13.28 10.46
C TRP A 162 -0.61 13.75 9.90
N GLN A 163 -1.69 13.70 10.68
CA GLN A 163 -3.05 14.09 10.23
C GLN A 163 -3.20 15.61 10.08
N GLU A 164 -2.25 16.25 9.40
CA GLU A 164 -2.24 17.68 9.14
C GLU A 164 -3.40 18.08 8.22
N ALA A 165 -3.82 19.34 8.36
CA ALA A 165 -4.91 19.88 7.56
C ALA A 165 -4.52 19.88 6.08
N GLY A 166 -5.29 19.17 5.24
CA GLY A 166 -4.93 18.92 3.85
C GLY A 166 -5.97 18.08 3.12
N LEU A 167 -5.52 17.23 2.19
CA LEU A 167 -6.39 16.40 1.35
C LEU A 167 -7.27 15.45 2.18
N HIS A 168 -6.79 15.00 3.33
CA HIS A 168 -7.43 13.98 4.15
C HIS A 168 -8.02 14.50 5.48
N TYR A 169 -7.62 15.68 5.97
CA TYR A 169 -8.05 16.20 7.28
C TYR A 169 -8.36 17.70 7.24
N GLN A 170 -9.34 18.14 8.03
CA GLN A 170 -9.75 19.55 8.12
C GLN A 170 -8.92 20.34 9.15
N LYS A 171 -8.90 21.68 9.03
CA LYS A 171 -8.09 22.65 9.81
C LYS A 171 -8.16 22.58 11.34
N HIS A 172 -9.04 21.76 11.92
CA HIS A 172 -9.23 21.63 13.37
C HIS A 172 -8.86 20.26 13.92
N HIS A 173 -8.26 19.38 13.11
CA HIS A 173 -7.71 18.13 13.65
C HIS A 173 -6.48 18.44 14.52
N THR A 174 -6.51 17.93 15.74
CA THR A 174 -5.33 17.83 16.60
C THR A 174 -4.24 17.05 15.85
N LEU A 175 -2.96 17.43 16.03
CA LEU A 175 -1.78 16.73 15.49
C LEU A 175 -1.76 15.29 16.05
N ASN A 176 -2.58 14.42 15.47
CA ASN A 176 -2.68 13.03 15.81
C ASN A 176 -1.96 12.22 14.74
N HIS A 177 -1.34 11.15 15.20
CA HIS A 177 -0.71 10.18 14.35
C HIS A 177 -1.73 9.14 13.90
N SER A 178 -1.64 8.68 12.64
CA SER A 178 -2.53 7.64 12.13
C SER A 178 -2.39 6.30 12.86
N ALA A 179 -1.20 6.03 13.42
CA ALA A 179 -0.86 4.80 14.14
C ALA A 179 0.42 4.99 14.99
N PRO A 180 0.60 4.21 16.07
CA PRO A 180 1.89 4.18 16.78
C PRO A 180 2.99 3.59 15.90
N LEU A 181 4.22 4.12 16.02
CA LEU A 181 5.40 3.55 15.37
C LEU A 181 5.94 2.37 16.17
N LEU A 182 6.35 1.31 15.47
CA LEU A 182 7.12 0.23 16.08
C LEU A 182 8.51 0.76 16.47
N THR A 183 8.82 0.78 17.77
CA THR A 183 10.11 1.25 18.29
C THR A 183 10.99 0.13 18.83
N THR A 184 10.40 -1.02 19.14
CA THR A 184 11.09 -2.21 19.64
C THR A 184 10.87 -3.38 18.70
N TRP A 185 11.94 -4.10 18.36
CA TRP A 185 11.87 -5.24 17.44
C TRP A 185 11.53 -6.52 18.21
N ASP A 186 10.50 -7.23 17.76
CA ASP A 186 10.21 -8.59 18.20
C ASP A 186 10.97 -9.59 17.32
N PRO A 187 11.82 -10.49 17.86
CA PRO A 187 12.54 -11.49 17.08
C PRO A 187 11.65 -12.38 16.20
N ARG A 188 10.36 -12.54 16.53
CA ARG A 188 9.41 -13.27 15.67
C ARG A 188 9.30 -12.66 14.27
N TYR A 189 9.51 -11.36 14.12
CA TYR A 189 9.45 -10.66 12.83
C TYR A 189 10.62 -11.00 11.89
N ASP A 190 11.69 -11.64 12.41
CA ASP A 190 12.74 -12.19 11.56
C ASP A 190 12.27 -13.46 10.82
N HIS A 191 11.26 -14.16 11.35
CA HIS A 191 10.73 -15.43 10.83
C HIS A 191 9.44 -15.24 10.04
N LEU A 192 9.57 -14.65 8.84
CA LEU A 192 8.45 -14.43 7.92
C LEU A 192 7.71 -15.73 7.54
N PRO A 193 6.37 -15.76 7.57
CA PRO A 193 5.60 -16.96 7.31
C PRO A 193 5.72 -17.43 5.85
N ASP A 194 5.62 -18.74 5.60
CA ASP A 194 5.61 -19.25 4.22
C ASP A 194 4.27 -19.03 3.52
N LYS A 195 3.18 -19.01 4.30
CA LYS A 195 1.82 -18.78 3.82
C LYS A 195 1.28 -17.51 4.47
N LEU A 196 0.79 -16.59 3.63
CA LEU A 196 0.20 -15.34 4.07
C LEU A 196 -1.32 -15.41 3.94
N VAL A 197 -2.05 -14.92 4.94
CA VAL A 197 -3.48 -14.66 4.84
C VAL A 197 -3.70 -13.60 3.76
N LYS A 198 -4.61 -13.86 2.82
CA LYS A 198 -5.01 -12.94 1.74
C LYS A 198 -6.39 -12.38 2.02
N LEU A 199 -6.53 -11.06 2.00
CA LEU A 199 -7.79 -10.36 2.19
C LEU A 199 -8.24 -9.68 0.90
N ASP A 200 -9.53 -9.80 0.58
CA ASP A 200 -10.19 -9.01 -0.47
C ASP A 200 -10.57 -7.61 0.05
N TYR A 201 -11.07 -6.72 -0.80
CA TYR A 201 -11.44 -5.33 -0.45
C TYR A 201 -12.45 -5.21 0.69
N ASP A 202 -13.27 -6.25 0.90
CA ASP A 202 -14.23 -6.36 2.00
C ASP A 202 -13.67 -7.12 3.22
N GLY A 203 -12.36 -7.35 3.27
CA GLY A 203 -11.70 -8.01 4.38
C GLY A 203 -11.97 -9.51 4.50
N LYS A 204 -12.69 -10.13 3.55
CA LYS A 204 -12.85 -11.59 3.57
C LYS A 204 -11.54 -12.26 3.20
N ILE A 205 -11.25 -13.35 3.90
CA ILE A 205 -10.13 -14.22 3.55
C ILE A 205 -10.43 -14.91 2.24
N ILE A 206 -9.49 -14.82 1.30
CA ILE A 206 -9.56 -15.50 0.00
C ILE A 206 -8.44 -16.53 -0.13
N LYS A 207 -8.70 -17.56 -0.92
CA LYS A 207 -7.77 -18.68 -1.15
C LYS A 207 -6.79 -18.34 -2.26
#